data_AF-A0A962M173-F1
#
_entry.id   AF-A0A962M173-F1
#
_cell.length_a   1.000
_cell.length_b   1.000
_cell.length_c   1.000
_cell.angle_alpha   90.00
_cell.angle_beta   90.00
_cell.angle_gamma   90.00
#
_symmetry.space_group_name_H-M   'P 1'
#
loop_
_entity.id
_entity.type
_entity.pdbx_description
1 polymer ?
#
loop_
_entity_poly.entity_id
_entity_poly.type
_entity_poly.pdbx_seq_one_letter_code
_entity_poly.pdbx_strand_id
1 'polypeptide(L)'
;MAAKPEQHKARSAGRSAGQRKSVQEYAEEYQRLADSQLPLCPGFSARLNMLWDLAGAAPGQTEGRVLGVMGINSGWRESDVRNWLQKDVLPPRLELHNMVKFLVAQLEDTQDAGRWEAFLAYGSPIVSSPISHSMYREDKTRREIASMIFAQLTAEYAIPPSAYDADKVFQRCLTLMQKFNIYELQDFQSGHLEPFRNYMFPAE
;
A
#
# COMPACT_ATOMS: atom_id res chain seq x y z
N MET A 1 -62.45 51.35 -22.77
CA MET A 1 -62.15 50.02 -23.35
C MET A 1 -60.64 49.84 -23.28
N ALA A 2 -60.15 48.96 -22.38
CA ALA A 2 -59.43 47.71 -22.70
C ALA A 2 -58.09 47.95 -23.44
N ALA A 3 -56.90 47.43 -23.07
CA ALA A 3 -56.55 46.27 -22.26
C ALA A 3 -55.08 46.34 -21.73
N LYS A 4 -54.77 45.33 -20.92
CA LYS A 4 -53.62 44.99 -20.04
C LYS A 4 -52.18 45.14 -20.58
N PRO A 5 -51.17 45.24 -19.68
CA PRO A 5 -49.75 45.37 -20.01
C PRO A 5 -49.04 44.02 -20.24
N GLU A 6 -48.13 43.98 -21.22
CA GLU A 6 -47.26 42.83 -21.51
C GLU A 6 -46.03 42.75 -20.59
N GLN A 7 -46.09 41.76 -19.70
CA GLN A 7 -45.04 40.86 -19.23
C GLN A 7 -43.56 41.26 -19.41
N HIS A 8 -42.98 41.70 -18.29
CA HIS A 8 -41.58 41.45 -17.93
C HIS A 8 -41.24 39.95 -18.00
N LYS A 9 -40.33 39.57 -18.91
CA LYS A 9 -39.71 38.24 -18.91
C LYS A 9 -38.40 38.27 -18.12
N ALA A 10 -38.52 38.25 -16.79
CA ALA A 10 -37.40 37.93 -15.91
C ALA A 10 -37.07 36.43 -16.07
N ARG A 11 -35.93 36.11 -16.69
CA ARG A 11 -35.30 34.79 -16.59
C ARG A 11 -34.66 34.67 -15.21
N SER A 12 -35.45 34.39 -14.18
CA SER A 12 -34.92 33.79 -12.95
C SER A 12 -34.83 32.28 -13.19
N ALA A 13 -33.63 31.79 -13.48
CA ALA A 13 -33.30 30.39 -13.40
C ALA A 13 -33.39 29.96 -11.92
N GLY A 14 -34.61 29.63 -11.50
CA GLY A 14 -34.85 28.95 -10.24
C GLY A 14 -34.25 27.55 -10.35
N ARG A 15 -33.14 27.30 -9.65
CA ARG A 15 -32.76 25.95 -9.25
C ARG A 15 -33.98 25.34 -8.55
N SER A 16 -34.63 24.41 -9.23
CA SER A 16 -35.74 23.64 -8.72
C SER A 16 -35.31 22.99 -7.40
N ALA A 17 -36.06 23.30 -6.34
CA ALA A 17 -36.03 22.59 -5.07
C ALA A 17 -36.00 21.08 -5.34
N GLY A 18 -35.01 20.39 -4.77
CA GLY A 18 -34.67 19.01 -5.12
C GLY A 18 -35.88 18.07 -5.03
N GLN A 19 -36.37 17.62 -6.19
CA GLN A 19 -37.21 16.45 -6.26
C GLN A 19 -36.42 15.29 -5.66
N ARG A 20 -36.89 14.77 -4.51
CA ARG A 20 -36.33 13.56 -3.92
C ARG A 20 -36.57 12.42 -4.91
N LYS A 21 -35.49 11.75 -5.30
CA LYS A 21 -35.55 10.54 -6.13
C LYS A 21 -36.50 9.54 -5.47
N SER A 22 -37.32 8.89 -6.28
CA SER A 22 -38.11 7.73 -5.91
C SER A 22 -37.21 6.55 -5.57
N VAL A 23 -37.76 5.57 -4.84
CA VAL A 23 -37.05 4.32 -4.51
C VAL A 23 -36.62 3.59 -5.79
N GLN A 24 -37.43 3.65 -6.85
CA GLN A 24 -37.13 3.05 -8.15
C GLN A 24 -35.90 3.71 -8.80
N GLU A 25 -35.82 5.05 -8.79
CA GLU A 25 -34.68 5.79 -9.32
C GLU A 25 -33.40 5.51 -8.53
N TYR A 26 -33.48 5.31 -7.20
CA TYR A 26 -32.34 4.86 -6.41
C TYR A 26 -31.90 3.43 -6.74
N ALA A 27 -32.84 2.52 -7.01
CA ALA A 27 -32.52 1.13 -7.37
C ALA A 27 -31.78 1.05 -8.71
N GLU A 28 -32.23 1.81 -9.72
CA GLU A 28 -31.58 1.90 -11.03
C GLU A 28 -30.20 2.57 -10.95
N GLU A 29 -30.06 3.60 -10.10
CA GLU A 29 -28.78 4.25 -9.86
C GLU A 29 -27.79 3.33 -9.15
N TYR A 30 -28.23 2.57 -8.15
CA TYR A 30 -27.40 1.57 -7.50
C TYR A 30 -26.88 0.53 -8.49
N GLN A 31 -27.76 -0.03 -9.34
CA GLN A 31 -27.36 -1.02 -10.35
C GLN A 31 -26.32 -0.47 -11.34
N ARG A 32 -26.44 0.80 -11.71
CA ARG A 32 -25.50 1.48 -12.61
C ARG A 32 -24.14 1.77 -11.98
N LEU A 33 -24.10 2.02 -10.66
CA LEU A 33 -22.88 2.32 -9.92
C LEU A 33 -22.25 1.09 -9.26
N ALA A 34 -22.92 -0.06 -9.29
CA ALA A 34 -22.43 -1.28 -8.67
C ALA A 34 -21.19 -1.80 -9.42
N ASP A 35 -20.07 -1.88 -8.69
CA ASP A 35 -18.87 -2.53 -9.18
C ASP A 35 -19.10 -4.05 -9.29
N SER A 36 -18.63 -4.65 -10.38
CA SER A 36 -18.73 -6.09 -10.61
C SER A 36 -17.66 -6.90 -9.89
N GLN A 37 -16.56 -6.25 -9.49
CA GLN A 37 -15.43 -6.86 -8.81
C GLN A 37 -14.79 -5.87 -7.85
N LEU A 38 -14.31 -6.38 -6.71
CA LEU A 38 -13.53 -5.58 -5.77
C LEU A 38 -12.06 -5.48 -6.23
N PRO A 39 -11.38 -4.36 -5.96
CA PRO A 39 -9.95 -4.25 -6.20
C PRO A 39 -9.18 -5.32 -5.41
N LEU A 40 -8.19 -5.94 -6.05
CA LEU A 40 -7.27 -6.86 -5.36
C LEU A 40 -6.43 -6.07 -4.36
N CYS A 41 -6.71 -6.27 -3.08
CA CYS A 41 -6.01 -5.63 -1.99
C CYS A 41 -5.39 -6.70 -1.08
N PRO A 42 -4.22 -6.45 -0.47
CA PRO A 42 -3.67 -7.36 0.52
C PRO A 42 -4.69 -7.68 1.61
N GLY A 43 -4.60 -8.86 2.21
CA GLY A 43 -5.41 -9.22 3.37
C GLY A 43 -4.94 -8.56 4.67
N PHE A 44 -5.69 -8.76 5.75
CA PHE A 44 -5.31 -8.33 7.10
C PHE A 44 -3.97 -8.93 7.53
N SER A 45 -3.78 -10.23 7.36
CA SER A 45 -2.56 -10.96 7.72
C SER A 45 -1.35 -10.40 7.00
N ALA A 46 -1.46 -10.08 5.70
CA ALA A 46 -0.38 -9.49 4.94
C ALA A 46 0.04 -8.13 5.51
N ARG A 47 -0.93 -7.26 5.80
CA ARG A 47 -0.65 -5.94 6.41
C ARG A 47 -0.12 -6.04 7.83
N LEU A 48 -0.61 -6.99 8.63
CA LEU A 48 -0.13 -7.21 9.99
C LEU A 48 1.31 -7.70 9.99
N ASN A 49 1.64 -8.68 9.15
CA ASN A 49 2.99 -9.17 9.00
C ASN A 49 3.96 -8.04 8.61
N MET A 50 3.56 -7.21 7.65
CA MET A 50 4.33 -6.04 7.26
C MET A 50 4.60 -5.09 8.44
N LEU A 51 3.66 -4.89 9.36
CA LEU A 51 3.91 -4.08 10.56
C LEU A 51 4.89 -4.78 11.53
N TRP A 52 4.79 -6.10 11.69
CA TRP A 52 5.78 -6.87 12.48
C TRP A 52 7.19 -6.77 11.90
N ASP A 53 7.30 -6.81 10.57
CA ASP A 53 8.56 -6.64 9.83
C ASP A 53 9.14 -5.24 10.06
N LEU A 54 8.33 -4.19 9.88
CA LEU A 54 8.76 -2.80 10.08
C LEU A 54 9.19 -2.52 11.53
N ALA A 55 8.51 -3.14 12.50
CA ALA A 55 8.84 -2.99 13.91
C ALA A 55 10.11 -3.76 14.32
N GLY A 56 10.58 -4.71 13.51
CA GLY A 56 11.70 -5.60 13.85
C GLY A 56 11.47 -6.42 15.13
N ALA A 57 10.20 -6.56 15.55
CA ALA A 57 9.83 -7.11 16.86
C ALA A 57 9.61 -8.62 16.85
N ALA A 58 9.56 -9.26 15.67
CA ALA A 58 9.38 -10.69 15.52
C ALA A 58 10.26 -11.25 14.37
N PRO A 59 10.65 -12.54 14.43
CA PRO A 59 11.39 -13.20 13.36
C PRO A 59 10.67 -13.19 11.99
N GLY A 60 11.42 -13.50 10.93
CA GLY A 60 10.87 -13.67 9.59
C GLY A 60 9.74 -14.71 9.55
N GLN A 61 8.82 -14.59 8.57
CA GLN A 61 7.67 -15.50 8.48
C GLN A 61 8.07 -16.98 8.35
N THR A 62 9.19 -17.26 7.70
CA THR A 62 9.77 -18.60 7.52
C THR A 62 10.57 -19.10 8.73
N GLU A 63 10.85 -18.24 9.70
CA GLU A 63 11.73 -18.50 10.85
C GLU A 63 10.96 -18.74 12.16
N GLY A 64 9.71 -19.20 12.06
CA GLY A 64 8.90 -19.47 13.25
C GLY A 64 8.29 -18.22 13.89
N ARG A 65 7.91 -17.22 13.09
CA ARG A 65 7.21 -15.99 13.53
C ARG A 65 6.09 -16.24 14.54
N VAL A 66 5.27 -17.27 14.34
CA VAL A 66 4.17 -17.61 15.26
C VAL A 66 4.69 -17.80 16.69
N LEU A 67 5.78 -18.54 16.85
CA LEU A 67 6.41 -18.77 18.16
C LEU A 67 7.06 -17.49 18.70
N GLY A 68 7.71 -16.71 17.82
CA GLY A 68 8.30 -15.42 18.20
C GLY A 68 7.25 -14.45 18.75
N VAL A 69 6.11 -14.31 18.08
CA VAL A 69 4.99 -13.47 18.51
C VAL A 69 4.37 -13.98 19.82
N MET A 70 4.21 -15.30 19.97
CA MET A 70 3.78 -15.89 21.25
C MET A 70 4.77 -15.64 22.39
N GLY A 71 6.07 -15.52 22.09
CA GLY A 71 7.10 -15.17 23.07
C GLY A 71 6.94 -13.76 23.64
N ILE A 72 6.29 -12.85 22.92
CA ILE A 72 6.04 -11.46 23.36
C ILE A 72 4.88 -11.41 24.36
N ASN A 73 3.83 -12.19 24.12
CA ASN A 73 2.68 -12.30 25.01
C ASN A 73 2.27 -13.77 25.17
N SER A 74 2.64 -14.35 26.31
CA SER A 74 2.34 -15.75 26.66
C SER A 74 0.85 -16.04 26.85
N GLY A 75 -0.01 -15.01 26.91
CA GLY A 75 -1.45 -15.17 26.96
C GLY A 75 -2.08 -15.51 25.60
N TRP A 76 -1.35 -15.32 24.50
CA TRP A 76 -1.85 -15.64 23.17
C TRP A 76 -1.76 -17.14 22.87
N ARG A 77 -2.86 -17.68 22.35
CA ARG A 77 -2.91 -19.08 21.90
C ARG A 77 -2.33 -19.17 20.49
N GLU A 78 -1.60 -20.25 20.22
CA GLU A 78 -1.00 -20.49 18.91
C GLU A 78 -2.03 -20.45 17.77
N SER A 79 -3.23 -21.00 18.00
CA SER A 79 -4.32 -20.99 17.02
C SER A 79 -4.73 -19.57 16.63
N ASP A 80 -4.80 -18.66 17.59
CA ASP A 80 -5.23 -17.29 17.37
C ASP A 80 -4.15 -16.54 16.61
N VAL A 81 -2.89 -16.68 17.03
CA VAL A 81 -1.74 -16.08 16.33
C VAL A 81 -1.62 -16.58 14.89
N ARG A 82 -1.82 -17.88 14.62
CA ARG A 82 -1.89 -18.40 13.24
C ARG A 82 -3.04 -17.79 12.46
N ASN A 83 -4.21 -17.68 13.06
CA ASN A 83 -5.37 -17.10 12.39
C ASN A 83 -5.09 -15.63 11.99
N TRP A 84 -4.43 -14.86 12.87
CA TRP A 84 -4.07 -13.47 12.61
C TRP A 84 -2.98 -13.31 11.56
N LEU A 85 -1.96 -14.16 11.59
CA LEU A 85 -0.78 -14.04 10.72
C LEU A 85 -0.93 -14.75 9.38
N GLN A 86 -1.85 -15.71 9.25
CA GLN A 86 -1.89 -16.62 8.09
C GLN A 86 -3.27 -16.78 7.46
N LYS A 87 -4.37 -16.39 8.12
CA LYS A 87 -5.74 -16.68 7.67
C LYS A 87 -6.66 -15.46 7.58
N ASP A 88 -6.10 -14.26 7.61
CA ASP A 88 -6.82 -12.99 7.54
C ASP A 88 -7.93 -12.81 8.59
N VAL A 89 -7.80 -13.48 9.75
CA VAL A 89 -8.74 -13.34 10.85
C VAL A 89 -8.32 -12.18 11.75
N LEU A 90 -9.20 -11.22 11.98
CA LEU A 90 -8.91 -10.11 12.87
C LEU A 90 -8.88 -10.56 14.35
N PRO A 91 -7.91 -10.10 15.15
CA PRO A 91 -7.96 -10.24 16.59
C PRO A 91 -9.11 -9.42 17.21
N PRO A 92 -9.50 -9.73 18.47
CA PRO A 92 -10.42 -8.88 19.22
C PRO A 92 -9.96 -7.41 19.24
N ARG A 93 -10.90 -6.46 19.27
CA ARG A 93 -10.58 -5.02 19.10
C ARG A 93 -9.55 -4.51 20.11
N LEU A 94 -9.67 -4.89 21.39
CA LEU A 94 -8.73 -4.51 22.44
C LEU A 94 -7.33 -5.11 22.18
N GLU A 95 -7.29 -6.35 21.69
CA GLU A 95 -6.05 -7.04 21.37
C GLU A 95 -5.34 -6.37 20.19
N LEU A 96 -6.09 -6.04 19.13
CA LEU A 96 -5.57 -5.27 18.00
C LEU A 96 -4.99 -3.93 18.46
N HIS A 97 -5.73 -3.21 19.30
CA HIS A 97 -5.29 -1.90 19.82
C HIS A 97 -3.97 -2.01 20.58
N ASN A 98 -3.87 -2.96 21.52
CA ASN A 98 -2.66 -3.16 22.31
C ASN A 98 -1.47 -3.61 21.45
N MET A 99 -1.71 -4.52 20.50
CA MET A 99 -0.70 -5.01 19.58
C MET A 99 -0.17 -3.88 18.69
N VAL A 100 -1.04 -3.08 18.09
CA VAL A 100 -0.63 -1.95 17.25
C VAL A 100 0.10 -0.90 18.07
N LYS A 101 -0.42 -0.55 19.25
CA LYS A 101 0.25 0.41 20.15
C LYS A 101 1.67 -0.05 20.51
N PHE A 102 1.86 -1.34 20.79
CA PHE A 102 3.17 -1.92 21.05
C PHE A 102 4.09 -1.83 19.83
N LEU A 103 3.61 -2.25 18.65
CA LEU A 103 4.41 -2.28 17.42
C LEU A 103 4.80 -0.89 16.95
N VAL A 104 3.86 0.05 17.00
CA VAL A 104 4.07 1.44 16.66
C VAL A 104 5.08 2.12 17.59
N ALA A 105 5.11 1.74 18.87
CA ALA A 105 6.12 2.23 19.80
C ALA A 105 7.55 1.73 19.50
N GLN A 106 7.72 0.69 18.66
CA GLN A 106 9.04 0.24 18.20
C GLN A 106 9.54 1.01 16.98
N LEU A 107 8.70 1.85 16.37
CA LEU A 107 9.05 2.61 15.17
C LEU A 107 9.73 3.92 15.56
N GLU A 108 10.75 4.35 14.80
CA GLU A 108 11.62 5.50 15.14
C GLU A 108 10.90 6.86 15.05
N ASP A 109 9.80 6.93 14.30
CA ASP A 109 9.02 8.14 14.05
C ASP A 109 7.78 8.22 14.96
N THR A 110 7.31 9.43 15.26
CA THR A 110 6.00 9.67 15.92
C THR A 110 4.85 9.26 14.99
N GLN A 111 4.51 7.97 15.03
CA GLN A 111 3.50 7.35 14.20
C GLN A 111 2.13 7.35 14.90
N ASP A 112 1.06 7.47 14.12
CA ASP A 112 -0.31 7.44 14.62
C ASP A 112 -0.83 6.00 14.71
N ALA A 113 -0.92 5.48 15.94
CA ALA A 113 -1.44 4.14 16.21
C ALA A 113 -2.89 3.95 15.72
N GLY A 114 -3.74 4.98 15.81
CA GLY A 114 -5.12 4.93 15.33
C GLY A 114 -5.18 4.78 13.81
N ARG A 115 -4.29 5.47 13.08
CA ARG A 115 -4.16 5.32 11.63
C ARG A 115 -3.66 3.92 11.25
N TRP A 116 -2.71 3.36 11.99
CA TRP A 116 -2.23 1.98 11.79
C TRP A 116 -3.34 0.95 12.03
N GLU A 117 -4.10 1.07 13.10
CA GLU A 117 -5.24 0.19 13.37
C GLU A 117 -6.28 0.22 12.25
N ALA A 118 -6.64 1.42 11.78
CA ALA A 118 -7.59 1.59 10.69
C ALA A 118 -7.06 0.98 9.39
N PHE A 119 -5.78 1.18 9.08
CA PHE A 119 -5.15 0.56 7.93
C PHE A 119 -5.12 -0.96 8.00
N LEU A 120 -4.81 -1.55 9.15
CA LEU A 120 -4.84 -3.00 9.32
C LEU A 120 -6.25 -3.56 9.10
N ALA A 121 -7.27 -2.94 9.69
CA ALA A 121 -8.65 -3.41 9.61
C ALA A 121 -9.26 -3.25 8.22
N TYR A 122 -9.09 -2.09 7.58
CA TYR A 122 -9.81 -1.74 6.35
C TYR A 122 -8.95 -1.81 5.09
N GLY A 123 -7.63 -1.67 5.24
CA GLY A 123 -6.68 -1.69 4.13
C GLY A 123 -6.82 -0.51 3.15
N SER A 124 -6.01 -0.57 2.10
CA SER A 124 -6.29 0.18 0.87
C SER A 124 -7.50 -0.46 0.18
N PRO A 125 -8.41 0.31 -0.44
CA PRO A 125 -8.35 1.76 -0.74
C PRO A 125 -8.94 2.67 0.35
N ILE A 126 -9.51 2.12 1.43
CA ILE A 126 -10.26 2.89 2.44
C ILE A 126 -9.32 3.77 3.27
N VAL A 127 -8.18 3.22 3.66
CA VAL A 127 -7.15 3.92 4.45
C VAL A 127 -5.84 3.85 3.68
N SER A 128 -5.28 5.02 3.36
CA SER A 128 -3.96 5.11 2.74
C SER A 128 -2.91 4.51 3.68
N SER A 129 -1.95 3.77 3.12
CA SER A 129 -0.85 3.18 3.88
C SER A 129 -0.23 4.22 4.84
N PRO A 130 -0.10 3.92 6.14
CA PRO A 130 0.57 4.78 7.11
C PRO A 130 2.09 4.78 6.93
N ILE A 131 2.61 3.83 6.14
CA ILE A 131 4.03 3.77 5.79
C ILE A 131 4.39 5.06 5.07
N SER A 132 5.14 5.92 5.76
CA SER A 132 5.83 7.04 5.12
C SER A 132 7.11 6.53 4.47
N HIS A 133 7.59 7.23 3.46
CA HIS A 133 8.84 6.89 2.77
C HIS A 133 10.06 6.78 3.74
N SER A 134 9.98 7.36 4.95
CA SER A 134 11.00 7.28 6.01
C SER A 134 11.00 5.98 6.82
N MET A 135 9.86 5.27 6.91
CA MET A 135 9.74 4.02 7.68
C MET A 135 10.32 2.81 6.99
N TYR A 136 10.56 2.93 5.68
CA TYR A 136 11.59 2.14 5.04
C TYR A 136 12.93 2.64 5.58
N ARG A 137 13.45 1.98 6.61
CA ARG A 137 14.82 2.09 7.14
C ARG A 137 15.87 1.60 6.11
N GLU A 138 15.58 1.82 4.84
CA GLU A 138 16.07 1.17 3.64
C GLU A 138 16.40 2.17 2.54
N ASP A 139 16.16 3.49 2.65
CA ASP A 139 16.51 4.37 1.52
C ASP A 139 18.04 4.42 1.32
N LYS A 140 18.86 4.29 2.38
CA LYS A 140 20.31 4.13 2.22
C LYS A 140 20.69 2.75 1.67
N THR A 141 20.24 1.68 2.31
CA THR A 141 20.59 0.30 1.93
C THR A 141 20.03 -0.09 0.55
N ARG A 142 18.77 0.23 0.24
CA ARG A 142 18.21 0.03 -1.11
C ARG A 142 18.88 0.91 -2.14
N ARG A 143 19.29 2.15 -1.81
CA ARG A 143 20.09 2.95 -2.74
C ARG A 143 21.47 2.34 -2.97
N GLU A 144 22.09 1.77 -1.94
CA GLU A 144 23.35 1.04 -2.06
C GLU A 144 23.18 -0.21 -2.94
N ILE A 145 22.16 -1.04 -2.70
CA ILE A 145 21.85 -2.21 -3.53
C ILE A 145 21.51 -1.79 -4.97
N ALA A 146 20.66 -0.77 -5.15
CA ALA A 146 20.31 -0.24 -6.48
C ALA A 146 21.55 0.29 -7.21
N SER A 147 22.48 0.96 -6.50
CA SER A 147 23.75 1.43 -7.06
C SER A 147 24.64 0.25 -7.49
N MET A 148 24.67 -0.83 -6.70
CA MET A 148 25.41 -2.05 -7.06
C MET A 148 24.83 -2.75 -8.29
N ILE A 149 23.50 -2.93 -8.32
CA ILE A 149 22.78 -3.51 -9.48
C ILE A 149 23.03 -2.65 -10.73
N PHE A 150 22.94 -1.32 -10.60
CA PHE A 150 23.21 -0.39 -11.67
C PHE A 150 24.65 -0.51 -12.18
N ALA A 151 25.64 -0.49 -11.30
CA ALA A 151 27.04 -0.66 -11.65
C ALA A 151 27.28 -2.01 -12.37
N GLN A 152 26.72 -3.09 -11.85
CA GLN A 152 26.82 -4.42 -12.44
C GLN A 152 26.23 -4.48 -13.86
N LEU A 153 25.05 -3.91 -14.08
CA LEU A 153 24.41 -3.87 -15.40
C LEU A 153 25.19 -3.03 -16.41
N THR A 154 25.66 -1.85 -16.00
CA THR A 154 26.44 -0.98 -16.91
C THR A 154 27.78 -1.60 -17.29
N ALA A 155 28.40 -2.34 -16.39
CA ALA A 155 29.63 -3.09 -16.65
C ALA A 155 29.38 -4.30 -17.58
N GLU A 156 28.38 -5.14 -17.26
CA GLU A 156 28.07 -6.37 -18.01
C GLU A 156 27.63 -6.07 -19.44
N TYR A 157 26.79 -5.04 -19.63
CA TYR A 157 26.22 -4.68 -20.94
C TYR A 157 26.96 -3.52 -21.62
N ALA A 158 28.10 -3.07 -21.08
CA ALA A 158 28.90 -1.97 -21.60
C ALA A 158 28.08 -0.70 -21.93
N ILE A 159 27.16 -0.31 -21.03
CA ILE A 159 26.27 0.84 -21.22
C ILE A 159 27.00 2.11 -20.77
N PRO A 160 27.25 3.09 -21.66
CA PRO A 160 27.97 4.31 -21.27
C PRO A 160 27.07 5.26 -20.47
N PRO A 161 27.64 6.07 -19.55
CA PRO A 161 26.87 7.05 -18.76
C PRO A 161 26.07 8.06 -19.57
N SER A 162 26.49 8.34 -20.82
CA SER A 162 25.79 9.25 -21.73
C SER A 162 24.52 8.65 -22.35
N ALA A 163 24.30 7.34 -22.24
CA ALA A 163 23.16 6.66 -22.84
C ALA A 163 21.89 6.67 -21.96
N TYR A 164 21.95 7.26 -20.77
CA TYR A 164 20.83 7.26 -19.84
C TYR A 164 20.79 8.48 -18.91
N ASP A 165 19.60 8.72 -18.36
CA ASP A 165 19.38 9.65 -17.26
C ASP A 165 19.49 8.86 -15.94
N ALA A 166 20.50 9.19 -15.14
CA ALA A 166 20.82 8.45 -13.92
C ALA A 166 19.64 8.41 -12.94
N ASP A 167 18.93 9.53 -12.76
CA ASP A 167 17.81 9.61 -11.83
C ASP A 167 16.63 8.75 -12.30
N LYS A 168 16.32 8.79 -13.60
CA LYS A 168 15.24 7.96 -14.18
C LYS A 168 15.56 6.48 -14.12
N VAL A 169 16.79 6.09 -14.42
CA VAL A 169 17.24 4.69 -14.34
C VAL A 169 17.21 4.20 -12.89
N PHE A 170 17.63 5.04 -11.95
CA PHE A 170 17.63 4.70 -10.54
C PHE A 170 16.21 4.45 -10.00
N GLN A 171 15.25 5.29 -10.38
CA GLN A 171 13.83 5.10 -10.01
C GLN A 171 13.24 3.83 -10.62
N ARG A 172 13.58 3.51 -11.88
CA ARG A 172 13.19 2.24 -12.52
C ARG A 172 13.78 1.02 -11.81
N CYS A 173 15.04 1.11 -11.37
CA CYS A 173 15.71 0.06 -10.59
C CYS A 173 14.99 -0.18 -9.26
N LEU A 174 14.69 0.88 -8.50
CA LEU A 174 13.97 0.77 -7.23
C LEU A 174 12.58 0.14 -7.43
N THR A 175 11.87 0.52 -8.49
CA THR A 175 10.55 -0.01 -8.83
C THR A 175 10.63 -1.52 -9.13
N LEU A 176 11.66 -1.96 -9.85
CA LEU A 176 11.87 -3.37 -10.14
C LEU A 176 12.25 -4.18 -8.92
N MET A 177 13.16 -3.66 -8.07
CA MET A 177 13.52 -4.31 -6.81
C MET A 177 12.28 -4.59 -5.97
N GLN A 178 11.34 -3.63 -5.91
CA GLN A 178 10.07 -3.83 -5.22
C GLN A 178 9.20 -4.92 -5.87
N LYS A 179 9.10 -4.95 -7.20
CA LYS A 179 8.29 -5.96 -7.93
C LYS A 179 8.83 -7.38 -7.79
N PHE A 180 10.16 -7.51 -7.72
CA PHE A 180 10.85 -8.78 -7.59
C PHE A 180 11.16 -9.18 -6.15
N ASN A 181 10.69 -8.40 -5.15
CA ASN A 181 10.95 -8.62 -3.73
C ASN A 181 12.46 -8.72 -3.40
N ILE A 182 13.27 -7.86 -3.99
CA ILE A 182 14.72 -7.75 -3.74
C ILE A 182 14.93 -6.73 -2.62
N TYR A 183 15.25 -7.23 -1.43
CA TYR A 183 15.50 -6.42 -0.24
C TYR A 183 16.96 -6.51 0.20
N GLU A 184 17.66 -7.58 -0.17
CA GLU A 184 19.09 -7.78 0.03
C GLU A 184 19.82 -8.04 -1.29
N LEU A 185 21.13 -7.82 -1.32
CA LEU A 185 21.94 -8.06 -2.52
C LEU A 185 21.87 -9.54 -2.99
N GLN A 186 21.76 -10.47 -2.04
CA GLN A 186 21.66 -11.90 -2.33
C GLN A 186 20.35 -12.29 -3.03
N ASP A 187 19.30 -11.47 -2.94
CA ASP A 187 18.05 -11.71 -3.68
C ASP A 187 18.22 -11.41 -5.18
N PHE A 188 19.25 -10.63 -5.54
CA PHE A 188 19.58 -10.33 -6.92
C PHE A 188 20.36 -11.48 -7.57
N GLN A 189 19.63 -12.32 -8.32
CA GLN A 189 20.16 -13.48 -9.03
C GLN A 189 20.50 -13.15 -10.49
N SER A 190 21.33 -13.97 -11.13
CA SER A 190 21.72 -13.81 -12.54
C SER A 190 20.53 -13.75 -13.50
N GLY A 191 19.44 -14.45 -13.19
CA GLY A 191 18.19 -14.41 -13.95
C GLY A 191 17.47 -13.04 -13.95
N HIS A 192 17.85 -12.12 -13.05
CA HIS A 192 17.28 -10.78 -12.99
C HIS A 192 18.01 -9.78 -13.92
N LEU A 193 19.20 -10.11 -14.43
CA LEU A 193 20.02 -9.19 -15.22
C LEU A 193 19.29 -8.70 -16.48
N GLU A 194 18.71 -9.61 -17.26
CA GLU A 194 18.06 -9.27 -18.53
C GLU A 194 16.74 -8.49 -18.33
N PRO A 195 15.83 -8.89 -17.41
CA PRO A 195 14.67 -8.07 -17.05
C PRO A 195 15.03 -6.67 -16.56
N PHE A 196 16.05 -6.56 -15.70
CA PHE A 196 16.50 -5.27 -15.20
C PHE A 196 17.10 -4.40 -16.31
N ARG A 197 17.97 -4.96 -17.15
CA ARG A 197 18.53 -4.25 -18.30
C ARG A 197 17.44 -3.67 -19.20
N ASN A 198 16.47 -4.48 -19.60
CA ASN A 198 15.44 -4.08 -20.55
C ASN A 198 14.49 -3.01 -19.98
N TYR A 199 14.19 -3.06 -18.69
CA TYR A 199 13.31 -2.09 -18.06
C TYR A 199 14.03 -0.79 -17.67
N MET A 200 15.29 -0.89 -17.23
CA MET A 200 16.10 0.27 -16.84
C MET A 200 16.54 1.07 -18.06
N PHE A 201 16.98 0.37 -19.11
CA PHE A 201 17.50 0.93 -20.36
C PHE A 201 16.66 0.47 -21.56
N PRO A 202 15.40 0.92 -21.66
CA PRO A 202 14.60 0.65 -22.84
C PRO A 202 15.28 1.29 -24.06
N ALA A 203 15.33 0.57 -25.18
CA ALA A 203 15.69 1.17 -26.45
C ALA A 203 14.55 2.15 -26.83
N GLU A 204 14.87 3.43 -26.98
CA GLU A 204 13.98 4.37 -27.66
C GLU A 204 13.90 4.06 -29.15
#